data_AF-A0A2Z6RX39-F1
#
_entry.id   AF-A0A2Z6RX39-F1
#
_cell.length_a   1.000
_cell.length_b   1.000
_cell.length_c   1.000
_cell.angle_alpha   90.00
_cell.angle_beta   90.00
_cell.angle_gamma   90.00
#
_symmetry.space_group_name_H-M   'P 1'
#
loop_
_entity.id
_entity.type
_entity.pdbx_description
1 polymer ?
#
loop_
_entity_poly.entity_id
_entity_poly.type
_entity_poly.pdbx_seq_one_letter_code
_entity_poly.pdbx_strand_id
1 'polypeptide(L)'
;MIQFIILDFLDFNPSKIKFMDLVQIPFYSEKAKIGIEIKVAENDNGETLSILSGTLARLDRRALIYGVGKYNDFNTFYLQAVSGTSGGSSESLVFDIEGNAVTLNAGRTKEASSSFYLPLNRVKRAFKYIQEEKEVSHETFQTEFKYKPYDELQHLDFKSNIEQEIQKNFLIRPDY
;
A
#
# COMPACT_ATOMS: atom_id res chain seq x y z
N MET A 1 -9.78 -20.62 -6.24
CA MET A 1 -8.97 -20.44 -5.03
C MET A 1 -8.59 -18.97 -4.97
N ILE A 2 -9.08 -18.26 -3.95
CA ILE A 2 -9.02 -16.80 -3.85
C ILE A 2 -7.76 -16.48 -3.04
N GLN A 3 -6.78 -15.82 -3.64
CA GLN A 3 -5.55 -15.39 -2.95
C GLN A 3 -5.82 -14.06 -2.25
N PHE A 4 -5.47 -13.99 -0.97
CA PHE A 4 -5.43 -12.78 -0.18
C PHE A 4 -4.02 -12.21 -0.19
N ILE A 5 -3.87 -10.91 0.09
CA ILE A 5 -2.58 -10.33 0.47
C ILE A 5 -2.00 -11.23 1.58
N ILE A 6 -0.90 -11.93 1.31
CA ILE A 6 -0.19 -12.67 2.36
C ILE A 6 0.67 -11.64 3.08
N LEU A 7 0.30 -11.36 4.33
CA LEU A 7 1.02 -10.52 5.24
C LEU A 7 1.22 -11.32 6.52
N ASP A 8 2.48 -11.48 6.92
CA ASP A 8 2.81 -12.17 8.16
C ASP A 8 3.02 -11.17 9.29
N PHE A 9 2.48 -11.49 10.47
CA PHE A 9 2.74 -10.76 11.70
C PHE A 9 3.61 -11.63 12.61
N LEU A 10 4.76 -11.10 13.01
CA LEU A 10 5.65 -11.76 13.95
C LEU A 10 5.36 -11.28 15.38
N ASP A 11 5.00 -12.22 16.26
CA ASP A 11 4.93 -11.97 17.69
C ASP A 11 6.29 -12.22 18.36
N PHE A 12 6.72 -11.32 19.22
CA PHE A 12 7.93 -11.45 20.01
C PHE A 12 7.81 -10.73 21.33
N ASN A 13 8.54 -11.19 22.35
CA ASN A 13 8.57 -10.54 23.66
C ASN A 13 9.55 -9.36 23.65
N PRO A 14 9.08 -8.10 23.80
CA PRO A 14 9.95 -6.90 23.80
C PRO A 14 11.04 -6.94 24.87
N SER A 15 10.76 -7.57 26.02
CA SER A 15 11.69 -7.66 27.16
C SER A 15 12.91 -8.54 26.88
N LYS A 16 12.91 -9.33 25.79
CA LYS A 16 14.04 -10.16 25.38
C LYS A 16 15.04 -9.41 24.50
N ILE A 17 14.72 -8.20 24.04
CA ILE A 17 15.63 -7.36 23.26
C ILE A 17 16.63 -6.69 24.21
N LYS A 18 17.94 -6.86 23.95
CA LYS A 18 19.02 -6.46 24.89
C LYS A 18 19.86 -5.27 24.43
N PHE A 19 19.83 -4.96 23.14
CA PHE A 19 20.82 -4.05 22.52
C PHE A 19 20.20 -2.78 21.93
N MET A 20 18.90 -2.56 22.11
CA MET A 20 18.22 -1.35 21.68
C MET A 20 16.97 -1.09 22.52
N ASP A 21 16.63 0.19 22.68
CA ASP A 21 15.30 0.60 23.13
C ASP A 21 14.31 0.46 21.97
N LEU A 22 13.14 -0.08 22.27
CA LEU A 22 12.10 -0.29 21.28
C LEU A 22 11.20 0.95 21.19
N VAL A 23 11.07 1.48 19.98
CA VAL A 23 10.12 2.55 19.66
C VAL A 23 9.04 1.98 18.77
N GLN A 24 7.78 2.20 19.15
CA GLN A 24 6.65 1.82 18.32
C GLN A 24 6.50 2.80 17.16
N ILE A 25 6.38 2.27 15.96
CA ILE A 25 6.12 3.05 14.75
C ILE A 25 4.60 3.22 14.59
N PRO A 26 4.08 4.46 14.54
CA PRO A 26 2.66 4.70 14.34
C PRO A 26 2.23 4.42 12.89
N PHE A 27 1.08 3.75 12.73
CA PHE A 27 0.43 3.54 11.43
C PHE A 27 -0.49 4.72 11.09
N TYR A 28 -0.11 5.48 10.06
CA TYR A 28 -0.82 6.67 9.59
C TYR A 28 -1.09 6.60 8.08
N SER A 29 -1.96 5.67 7.68
CA SER A 29 -2.31 5.45 6.27
C SER A 29 -2.95 6.67 5.62
N GLU A 30 -3.64 7.51 6.38
CA GLU A 30 -4.32 8.71 5.90
C GLU A 30 -3.34 9.82 5.46
N LYS A 31 -2.06 9.73 5.83
CA LYS A 31 -1.01 10.64 5.35
C LYS A 31 -0.49 10.27 3.97
N ALA A 32 -0.77 9.06 3.46
CA ALA A 32 -0.39 8.68 2.11
C ALA A 32 -1.12 9.56 1.07
N LYS A 33 -0.43 10.59 0.58
CA LYS A 33 -0.94 11.55 -0.40
C LYS A 33 0.04 11.70 -1.55
N ILE A 34 -0.46 12.07 -2.72
CA ILE A 34 0.40 12.40 -3.86
C ILE A 34 1.28 13.59 -3.48
N GLY A 35 2.55 13.56 -3.87
CA GLY A 35 3.52 14.63 -3.66
C GLY A 35 4.27 14.56 -2.33
N ILE A 36 3.88 13.71 -1.38
CA ILE A 36 4.65 13.57 -0.14
C ILE A 36 5.98 12.86 -0.41
N GLU A 37 7.01 13.31 0.28
CA GLU A 37 8.26 12.57 0.39
C GLU A 37 8.08 11.35 1.28
N ILE A 38 8.62 10.21 0.82
CA ILE A 38 8.65 8.96 1.54
C ILE A 38 10.08 8.46 1.71
N LYS A 39 10.32 7.79 2.83
CA LYS A 39 11.55 7.04 3.10
C LYS A 39 11.22 5.56 3.19
N VAL A 40 12.04 4.73 2.57
CA VAL A 40 11.90 3.27 2.56
C VAL A 40 13.12 2.69 3.26
N ALA A 41 12.93 2.07 4.42
CA ALA A 41 14.02 1.42 5.15
C ALA A 41 14.10 -0.05 4.73
N GLU A 42 15.19 -0.43 4.08
CA GLU A 42 15.37 -1.74 3.44
C GLU A 42 16.71 -2.38 3.82
N ASN A 43 16.79 -3.68 3.64
CA ASN A 43 18.07 -4.40 3.55
C ASN A 43 18.28 -4.71 2.07
N ASP A 44 19.06 -3.86 1.40
CA ASP A 44 19.33 -4.01 -0.02
C ASP A 44 20.56 -4.92 -0.21
N ASN A 45 20.35 -6.10 -0.82
CA ASN A 45 21.42 -7.00 -1.26
C ASN A 45 22.49 -7.33 -0.20
N GLY A 46 22.10 -7.42 1.09
CA GLY A 46 22.99 -7.74 2.20
C GLY A 46 23.61 -6.53 2.90
N GLU A 47 23.30 -5.30 2.47
CA GLU A 47 23.65 -4.08 3.21
C GLU A 47 22.75 -3.93 4.44
N THR A 48 23.36 -3.72 5.60
CA THR A 48 22.70 -3.87 6.91
C THR A 48 21.61 -2.83 7.19
N LEU A 49 21.53 -1.73 6.44
CA LEU A 49 20.42 -0.77 6.46
C LEU A 49 20.57 0.24 5.31
N SER A 50 19.66 0.21 4.35
CA SER A 50 19.56 1.20 3.26
C SER A 50 18.30 2.04 3.45
N ILE A 51 18.42 3.37 3.31
CA ILE A 51 17.28 4.29 3.35
C ILE A 51 17.13 4.92 1.97
N LEU A 52 16.12 4.46 1.24
CA LEU A 52 15.79 4.99 -0.07
C LEU A 52 14.76 6.10 0.07
N SER A 53 14.90 7.13 -0.76
CA SER A 53 13.97 8.25 -0.78
C SER A 53 13.15 8.23 -2.06
N GLY A 54 11.89 8.61 -1.97
CA GLY A 54 11.02 8.75 -3.12
C GLY A 54 9.88 9.72 -2.87
N THR A 55 9.08 9.95 -3.91
CA THR A 55 7.87 10.77 -3.82
C THR A 55 6.68 9.95 -4.26
N LEU A 56 5.62 9.91 -3.45
CA LEU A 56 4.37 9.26 -3.85
C LEU A 56 3.79 9.97 -5.07
N ALA A 57 3.71 9.25 -6.18
CA ALA A 57 3.27 9.79 -7.46
C ALA A 57 1.80 9.45 -7.76
N ARG A 58 1.28 8.37 -7.16
CA ARG A 58 -0.07 7.85 -7.46
C ARG A 58 -0.63 7.04 -6.30
N LEU A 59 -1.96 7.04 -6.11
CA LEU A 59 -2.66 6.28 -5.04
C LEU A 59 -3.65 5.24 -5.56
N ASP A 60 -4.01 5.30 -6.85
CA ASP A 60 -5.02 4.47 -7.53
C ASP A 60 -4.37 3.48 -8.52
N ARG A 61 -3.15 3.04 -8.24
CA ARG A 61 -2.41 2.14 -9.13
C ARG A 61 -3.02 0.73 -9.05
N ARG A 62 -3.08 0.02 -10.17
CA ARG A 62 -3.42 -1.42 -10.17
C ARG A 62 -2.30 -2.23 -9.51
N ALA A 63 -2.65 -3.37 -8.93
CA ALA A 63 -1.68 -4.30 -8.37
C ALA A 63 -0.59 -4.70 -9.40
N LEU A 64 0.59 -5.06 -8.88
CA LEU A 64 1.68 -5.60 -9.69
C LEU A 64 1.24 -6.92 -10.34
N ILE A 65 1.72 -7.18 -11.56
CA ILE A 65 1.58 -8.49 -12.20
C ILE A 65 2.77 -9.37 -11.77
N TYR A 66 2.53 -10.33 -10.89
CA TYR A 66 3.52 -11.27 -10.36
C TYR A 66 3.93 -12.38 -11.35
N GLY A 67 3.31 -12.42 -12.54
CA GLY A 67 3.65 -13.32 -13.64
C GLY A 67 2.59 -14.38 -13.94
N VAL A 68 2.81 -15.14 -15.02
CA VAL A 68 1.87 -16.16 -15.49
C VAL A 68 1.75 -17.31 -14.48
N GLY A 69 0.52 -17.71 -14.17
CA GLY A 69 0.25 -18.77 -13.18
C GLY A 69 0.50 -18.36 -11.72
N LYS A 70 0.88 -17.10 -11.48
CA LYS A 70 0.95 -16.51 -10.15
C LYS A 70 -0.35 -15.75 -9.87
N TYR A 71 -0.74 -15.74 -8.60
CA TYR A 71 -1.88 -14.95 -8.15
C TYR A 71 -1.49 -13.48 -8.03
N ASN A 72 -2.43 -12.59 -8.34
CA ASN A 72 -2.28 -11.16 -8.18
C ASN A 72 -3.35 -10.65 -7.22
N ASP A 73 -3.03 -9.57 -6.52
CA ASP A 73 -4.01 -8.89 -5.70
C ASP A 73 -5.11 -8.28 -6.58
N PHE A 74 -6.33 -8.30 -6.05
CA PHE A 74 -7.50 -7.71 -6.67
C PHE A 74 -8.29 -6.91 -5.62
N ASN A 75 -9.22 -6.07 -6.08
CA ASN A 75 -10.04 -5.22 -5.22
C ASN A 75 -9.24 -4.34 -4.24
N THR A 76 -8.00 -4.00 -4.59
CA THR A 76 -7.17 -3.07 -3.84
C THR A 76 -6.41 -2.19 -4.81
N PHE A 77 -6.33 -0.90 -4.49
CA PHE A 77 -5.37 -0.04 -5.14
C PHE A 77 -4.02 -0.20 -4.46
N TYR A 78 -2.99 -0.02 -5.26
CA TYR A 78 -1.62 0.18 -4.85
C TYR A 78 -1.30 1.66 -4.94
N LEU A 79 -0.31 2.08 -4.16
CA LEU A 79 0.34 3.36 -4.35
C LEU A 79 1.58 3.16 -5.24
N GLN A 80 2.03 4.22 -5.87
CA GLN A 80 3.23 4.22 -6.70
C GLN A 80 4.15 5.34 -6.27
N ALA A 81 5.45 5.06 -6.18
CA ALA A 81 6.50 6.07 -6.05
C ALA A 81 7.66 5.77 -6.99
N VAL A 82 8.51 6.77 -7.18
CA VAL A 82 9.85 6.59 -7.76
C VAL A 82 10.84 6.60 -6.60
N SER A 83 11.39 5.45 -6.25
CA SER A 83 12.15 5.28 -4.99
C SER A 83 13.36 4.36 -5.11
N GLY A 84 13.67 3.85 -6.29
CA GLY A 84 14.90 3.09 -6.54
C GLY A 84 15.01 1.73 -5.83
N THR A 85 13.93 1.24 -5.21
CA THR A 85 13.91 -0.03 -4.46
C THR A 85 14.41 -1.21 -5.29
N SER A 86 15.16 -2.14 -4.71
CA SER A 86 15.73 -3.28 -5.42
C SER A 86 14.82 -4.52 -5.40
N GLY A 87 15.29 -5.64 -5.96
CA GLY A 87 14.56 -6.91 -5.95
C GLY A 87 14.94 -7.70 -4.71
N GLY A 88 14.07 -7.74 -3.70
CA GLY A 88 14.34 -8.39 -2.40
C GLY A 88 13.66 -7.70 -1.22
N SER A 89 13.25 -6.44 -1.41
CA SER A 89 12.70 -5.56 -0.38
C SER A 89 11.20 -5.68 -0.09
N SER A 90 10.55 -6.73 -0.58
CA SER A 90 9.13 -6.96 -0.35
C SER A 90 8.85 -6.91 1.17
N GLU A 91 7.86 -6.11 1.57
CA GLU A 91 7.35 -5.95 2.95
C GLU A 91 8.02 -4.91 3.85
N SER A 92 8.96 -4.12 3.34
CA SER A 92 9.55 -3.02 4.12
C SER A 92 8.54 -1.90 4.43
N LEU A 93 8.56 -1.37 5.65
CA LEU A 93 7.76 -0.20 6.03
C LEU A 93 8.26 1.05 5.30
N VAL A 94 7.30 1.89 4.92
CA VAL A 94 7.55 3.16 4.23
C VAL A 94 7.03 4.30 5.10
N PHE A 95 7.88 5.29 5.29
CA PHE A 95 7.68 6.37 6.25
C PHE A 95 7.46 7.70 5.56
N ASP A 96 6.67 8.57 6.17
CA ASP A 96 6.72 10.01 5.88
C ASP A 96 7.94 10.68 6.54
N ILE A 97 8.13 11.97 6.26
CA ILE A 97 9.21 12.78 6.86
C ILE A 97 9.09 12.96 8.39
N GLU A 98 7.93 12.65 8.97
CA GLU A 98 7.65 12.71 10.40
C GLU A 98 7.85 11.35 11.10
N GLY A 99 8.28 10.32 10.36
CA GLY A 99 8.54 8.98 10.89
C GLY A 99 7.30 8.10 11.05
N ASN A 100 6.16 8.45 10.47
CA ASN A 100 4.95 7.63 10.50
C ASN A 100 4.97 6.63 9.36
N ALA A 101 4.58 5.38 9.63
CA ALA A 101 4.38 4.41 8.56
C ALA A 101 3.11 4.76 7.76
N VAL A 102 3.28 5.00 6.46
CA VAL A 102 2.18 5.41 5.55
C VAL A 102 1.79 4.31 4.57
N THR A 103 2.71 3.42 4.21
CA THR A 103 2.47 2.33 3.27
C THR A 103 3.49 1.18 3.46
N LEU A 104 3.29 0.04 2.82
CA LEU A 104 4.29 -1.05 2.74
C LEU A 104 4.87 -1.16 1.34
N ASN A 105 6.16 -1.45 1.21
CA ASN A 105 6.75 -1.82 -0.08
C ASN A 105 6.24 -3.20 -0.50
N ALA A 106 5.71 -3.30 -1.72
CA ALA A 106 5.20 -4.54 -2.30
C ALA A 106 5.98 -4.98 -3.56
N GLY A 107 7.03 -4.23 -3.92
CA GLY A 107 7.96 -4.57 -4.99
C GLY A 107 8.12 -3.47 -6.04
N ARG A 108 8.78 -3.81 -7.15
CA ARG A 108 8.97 -2.92 -8.30
C ARG A 108 8.82 -3.65 -9.62
N THR A 109 8.62 -2.88 -10.68
CA THR A 109 8.81 -3.36 -12.05
C THR A 109 10.31 -3.46 -12.38
N LYS A 110 10.72 -4.49 -13.13
CA LYS A 110 12.12 -4.60 -13.61
C LYS A 110 12.47 -3.56 -14.67
N GLU A 111 11.47 -3.10 -15.42
CA GLU A 111 11.63 -2.27 -16.62
C GLU A 111 11.49 -0.76 -16.34
N ALA A 112 11.07 -0.38 -15.13
CA ALA A 112 10.85 1.02 -14.77
C ALA A 112 11.25 1.29 -13.32
N SER A 113 11.58 2.54 -13.01
CA SER A 113 11.89 3.02 -11.66
C SER A 113 10.67 3.14 -10.75
N SER A 114 9.49 2.71 -11.21
CA SER A 114 8.27 2.69 -10.43
C SER A 114 8.23 1.54 -9.44
N SER A 115 8.08 1.90 -8.16
CA SER A 115 7.86 0.99 -7.05
C SER A 115 6.39 0.98 -6.67
N PHE A 116 5.95 -0.16 -6.15
CA PHE A 116 4.57 -0.51 -5.86
C PHE A 116 4.41 -0.65 -4.36
N TYR A 117 3.38 -0.02 -3.82
CA TYR A 117 3.18 0.03 -2.39
C TYR A 117 1.78 -0.37 -1.99
N LEU A 118 1.67 -1.18 -0.95
CA LEU A 118 0.41 -1.66 -0.42
C LEU A 118 -0.11 -0.69 0.67
N PRO A 119 -1.35 -0.16 0.54
CA PRO A 119 -1.95 0.71 1.54
C PRO A 119 -2.13 0.01 2.89
N LEU A 120 -1.83 0.73 3.98
CA LEU A 120 -1.91 0.20 5.34
C LEU A 120 -3.33 0.03 5.90
N ASN A 121 -4.38 0.52 5.22
CA ASN A 121 -5.75 0.45 5.75
C ASN A 121 -6.19 -0.98 6.10
N ARG A 122 -5.93 -1.93 5.19
CA ARG A 122 -6.27 -3.35 5.40
C ARG A 122 -5.34 -4.02 6.40
N VAL A 123 -4.07 -3.63 6.40
CA VAL A 123 -3.04 -4.10 7.35
C VAL A 123 -3.40 -3.71 8.77
N LYS A 124 -3.72 -2.44 9.01
CA LYS A 124 -4.14 -1.90 10.31
C LYS A 124 -5.41 -2.58 10.82
N ARG A 125 -6.38 -2.85 9.93
CA ARG A 125 -7.58 -3.63 10.26
C ARG A 125 -7.21 -5.05 10.68
N ALA A 126 -6.45 -5.78 9.87
CA ALA A 126 -6.07 -7.17 10.17
C ALA A 126 -5.29 -7.26 11.49
N PHE A 127 -4.31 -6.35 11.68
CA PHE A 127 -3.53 -6.27 12.90
C PHE A 127 -4.40 -6.06 14.13
N LYS A 128 -5.37 -5.14 14.07
CA LYS A 128 -6.32 -4.91 15.17
C LYS A 128 -7.12 -6.17 15.52
N TYR A 129 -7.58 -6.94 14.53
CA TYR A 129 -8.31 -8.18 14.79
C TYR A 129 -7.42 -9.21 15.48
N ILE A 130 -6.17 -9.36 15.03
CA ILE A 130 -5.20 -10.27 15.65
C ILE A 130 -4.92 -9.86 17.10
N GLN A 131 -4.72 -8.56 17.36
CA GLN A 131 -4.52 -8.04 18.72
C GLN A 131 -5.74 -8.30 19.65
N GLU A 132 -6.94 -8.33 19.08
CA GLU A 132 -8.17 -8.62 19.81
C GLU A 132 -8.49 -10.13 19.88
N GLU A 133 -7.56 -11.01 19.45
CA GLU A 133 -7.75 -12.46 19.35
C GLU A 133 -8.98 -12.86 18.51
N LYS A 134 -9.33 -12.02 17.52
CA LYS A 134 -10.43 -12.24 16.59
C LYS A 134 -9.93 -12.81 15.28
N GLU A 135 -10.74 -13.67 14.68
CA GLU A 135 -10.51 -14.14 13.32
C GLU A 135 -10.60 -12.95 12.35
N VAL A 136 -9.54 -12.72 11.58
CA VAL A 136 -9.55 -11.72 10.51
C VAL A 136 -10.61 -12.17 9.51
N SER A 137 -11.70 -11.42 9.35
CA SER A 137 -12.72 -11.82 8.38
C SER A 137 -12.22 -11.56 6.96
N HIS A 138 -12.30 -12.61 6.14
CA HIS A 138 -11.87 -12.65 4.75
C HIS A 138 -13.08 -12.61 3.78
N GLU A 139 -14.20 -12.05 4.24
CA GLU A 139 -15.44 -11.99 3.47
C GLU A 139 -15.18 -11.43 2.07
N THR A 140 -15.37 -12.28 1.08
CA THR A 140 -15.08 -11.97 -0.31
C THR A 140 -16.38 -12.08 -1.08
N PHE A 141 -16.80 -10.99 -1.70
CA PHE A 141 -17.73 -11.08 -2.82
C PHE A 141 -16.97 -11.75 -3.96
N GLN A 142 -17.52 -12.81 -4.57
CA GLN A 142 -16.91 -13.48 -5.73
C GLN A 142 -16.95 -12.56 -6.97
N THR A 143 -16.33 -11.40 -6.86
CA THR A 143 -16.47 -10.25 -7.77
C THR A 143 -15.19 -9.44 -7.70
N GLU A 144 -14.68 -9.11 -8.88
CA GLU A 144 -13.56 -8.19 -9.05
C GLU A 144 -14.10 -6.83 -9.53
N PHE A 145 -13.75 -5.77 -8.81
CA PHE A 145 -14.06 -4.41 -9.20
C PHE A 145 -12.95 -3.87 -10.11
N LYS A 146 -13.35 -3.35 -11.28
CA LYS A 146 -12.44 -2.71 -12.22
C LYS A 146 -12.64 -1.21 -12.18
N TYR A 147 -11.58 -0.49 -11.84
CA TYR A 147 -11.55 0.96 -11.94
C TYR A 147 -11.60 1.42 -13.40
N LYS A 148 -12.48 2.37 -13.68
CA LYS A 148 -12.60 3.11 -14.93
C LYS A 148 -12.73 4.60 -14.61
N PRO A 149 -11.99 5.47 -15.32
CA PRO A 149 -12.15 6.92 -15.18
C PRO A 149 -13.52 7.38 -15.72
N TYR A 150 -13.95 8.58 -15.33
CA TYR A 150 -15.31 9.06 -15.63
C TYR A 150 -15.60 9.19 -17.13
N ASP A 151 -14.63 9.61 -17.92
CA ASP A 151 -14.69 9.66 -19.39
C ASP A 151 -15.01 8.28 -19.99
N GLU A 152 -14.36 7.21 -19.50
CA GLU A 152 -14.69 5.84 -19.91
C GLU A 152 -16.09 5.40 -19.43
N LEU A 153 -16.51 5.85 -18.24
CA LEU A 153 -17.82 5.50 -17.70
C LEU A 153 -18.96 6.20 -18.45
N GLN A 154 -18.75 7.40 -18.99
CA GLN A 154 -19.74 8.10 -19.82
C GLN A 154 -20.10 7.29 -21.07
N HIS A 155 -19.16 6.51 -21.63
CA HIS A 155 -19.44 5.57 -22.72
C HIS A 155 -20.26 4.34 -22.32
N LEU A 156 -20.47 4.14 -21.01
CA LEU A 156 -21.28 3.07 -20.42
C LEU A 156 -22.59 3.62 -19.82
N ASP A 157 -23.09 4.73 -20.37
CA ASP A 157 -24.30 5.43 -19.92
C ASP A 157 -24.25 5.94 -18.48
N PHE A 158 -23.04 6.19 -17.94
CA PHE A 158 -22.89 6.84 -16.65
C PHE A 158 -23.36 8.29 -16.71
N LYS A 159 -24.25 8.68 -15.81
CA LYS A 159 -24.91 9.98 -15.86
C LYS A 159 -24.02 11.08 -15.26
N SER A 160 -23.88 12.19 -16.01
CA SER A 160 -23.07 13.34 -15.60
C SER A 160 -23.53 14.01 -14.31
N ASN A 161 -24.82 13.93 -13.96
CA ASN A 161 -25.32 14.47 -12.68
C ASN A 161 -24.79 13.68 -11.48
N ILE A 162 -24.60 12.36 -11.62
CA ILE A 162 -24.01 11.51 -10.58
C ILE A 162 -22.52 11.84 -10.43
N GLU A 163 -21.81 12.01 -11.55
CA GLU A 163 -20.41 12.45 -11.53
C GLU A 163 -20.25 13.78 -10.76
N GLN A 164 -21.09 14.79 -11.08
CA GLN A 164 -21.06 16.10 -10.41
C GLN A 164 -21.34 15.99 -8.91
N GLU A 165 -22.30 15.14 -8.51
CA GLU A 165 -22.61 14.88 -7.11
C GLU A 165 -21.43 14.24 -6.38
N ILE A 166 -20.78 13.24 -6.99
CA ILE A 166 -19.61 12.59 -6.41
C ILE A 166 -18.45 13.58 -6.30
N GLN A 167 -18.15 14.35 -7.34
CA GLN A 167 -17.08 15.34 -7.30
C GLN A 167 -17.31 16.40 -6.20
N LYS A 168 -18.56 16.83 -6.02
CA LYS A 168 -18.93 17.80 -4.98
C LYS A 168 -18.80 17.21 -3.56
N ASN A 169 -19.22 15.97 -3.37
CA ASN A 169 -19.29 15.34 -2.04
C ASN A 169 -17.97 14.68 -1.61
N PHE A 170 -17.14 14.25 -2.56
CA PHE A 170 -15.94 13.47 -2.28
C PHE A 170 -14.63 14.16 -2.62
N LEU A 171 -14.66 15.40 -3.15
CA LEU A 171 -13.53 16.36 -3.27
C LEU A 171 -12.13 15.71 -3.12
N ILE A 172 -11.76 14.85 -4.08
CA ILE A 172 -10.35 14.57 -4.34
C ILE A 172 -9.92 15.75 -5.20
N ARG A 173 -9.55 16.87 -4.58
CA ARG A 173 -8.76 17.88 -5.28
C ARG A 173 -7.35 17.30 -5.42
N PRO A 174 -6.86 16.98 -6.63
CA PRO A 174 -5.44 17.01 -6.87
C PRO A 174 -5.08 18.49 -7.03
N ASP A 175 -5.17 19.26 -5.94
CA ASP A 175 -4.51 20.55 -5.92
C ASP A 175 -3.04 20.23 -5.61
N TYR A 176 -2.24 20.26 -6.68
CA TYR A 176 -0.79 20.09 -6.68
C TYR A 176 -0.10 21.00 -5.67
#